data_AF-A0A7K0YWM8-F1
#
_entry.id   AF-A0A7K0YWM8-F1
#
_cell.length_a   1.000
_cell.length_b   1.000
_cell.length_c   1.000
_cell.angle_alpha   90.00
_cell.angle_beta   90.00
_cell.angle_gamma   90.00
#
_symmetry.space_group_name_H-M   'P 1'
#
loop_
_entity.id
_entity.type
_entity.pdbx_description
1 polymer ?
#
loop_
_entity_poly.entity_id
_entity_poly.type
_entity_poly.pdbx_seq_one_letter_code
_entity_poly.pdbx_strand_id
1 'polypeptide(L)' 'MFYWIVKNLVLGPILLRVFRPWLKGTENVPTSGSAILASNHLSFIDSVFLPLVLRRPVVFLAKSEYFTGRG' A
#
# COMPACT_ATOMS: atom_id res chain seq x y z
N MET A 1 -9.21 11.23 -5.97
CA MET A 1 -10.42 10.39 -6.07
C MET A 1 -10.10 8.96 -6.50
N PHE A 2 -9.48 8.77 -7.67
CA PHE A 2 -9.15 7.45 -8.24
C PHE A 2 -8.46 6.48 -7.26
N TYR A 3 -7.38 6.91 -6.60
CA TYR A 3 -6.66 6.10 -5.61
C TYR A 3 -7.58 5.49 -4.55
N TRP A 4 -8.46 6.30 -3.95
CA TRP A 4 -9.35 5.87 -2.88
C TRP A 4 -10.43 4.90 -3.36
N ILE A 5 -10.93 5.09 -4.59
CA ILE A 5 -11.89 4.17 -5.21
C ILE A 5 -11.24 2.80 -5.44
N VAL A 6 -10.08 2.77 -6.09
CA VAL A 6 -9.37 1.51 -6.37
C VAL A 6 -9.00 0.81 -5.07
N LYS A 7 -8.42 1.54 -4.11
CA LYS A 7 -8.03 1.00 -2.82
C LYS A 7 -9.21 0.43 -2.03
N ASN A 8 -10.28 1.20 -1.84
CA ASN A 8 -11.33 0.86 -0.88
C ASN A 8 -12.52 0.12 -1.48
N LEU A 9 -12.83 0.33 -2.76
CA LEU A 9 -14.02 -0.28 -3.40
C LEU A 9 -13.67 -1.44 -4.31
N VAL A 10 -12.46 -1.49 -4.87
CA VAL A 10 -12.05 -2.55 -5.80
C VAL A 10 -11.12 -3.55 -5.10
N LEU A 11 -9.93 -3.12 -4.70
CA LEU A 11 -8.89 -4.01 -4.16
C LEU A 11 -9.16 -4.41 -2.71
N GLY A 12 -9.54 -3.46 -1.86
CA GLY A 12 -9.72 -3.66 -0.41
C GLY A 12 -10.66 -4.80 -0.05
N PRO A 13 -11.91 -4.81 -0.55
CA PRO A 13 -12.89 -5.84 -0.18
C PRO A 13 -12.44 -7.25 -0.57
N ILE A 14 -11.78 -7.37 -1.73
CA ILE A 14 -11.32 -8.66 -2.26
C ILE A 14 -10.08 -9.12 -1.49
N LEU A 15 -9.03 -8.30 -1.47
CA LEU A 15 -7.73 -8.70 -0.93
C LEU A 15 -7.76 -8.85 0.59
N LEU A 16 -8.42 -7.95 1.33
CA LEU A 16 -8.47 -8.07 2.78
C LEU A 16 -9.33 -9.26 3.24
N ARG A 17 -10.35 -9.65 2.46
CA ARG A 17 -11.20 -10.81 2.77
C ARG A 17 -10.52 -12.14 2.48
N VAL A 18 -9.76 -12.21 1.39
CA VAL A 18 -9.03 -13.42 0.97
C VAL A 18 -7.79 -13.63 1.83
N PHE A 19 -6.95 -12.61 1.98
CA PHE A 19 -5.63 -12.77 2.62
C PHE A 19 -5.64 -12.52 4.13
N ARG A 20 -6.62 -11.78 4.66
CA ARG A 20 -6.83 -11.55 6.10
C ARG A 20 -5.53 -11.19 6.86
N PRO A 21 -4.82 -10.12 6.44
CA PRO A 21 -3.56 -9.77 7.05
C PRO A 21 -3.75 -9.42 8.54
N TRP A 22 -2.80 -9.85 9.37
CA TRP A 22 -2.74 -9.42 10.77
C TRP A 22 -2.05 -8.06 10.86
N LEU A 23 -2.67 -7.13 11.59
CA LEU A 23 -2.21 -5.77 11.74
C LEU A 23 -1.85 -5.51 13.20
N LYS A 24 -0.71 -4.88 13.43
CA LYS A 24 -0.28 -4.43 14.75
C LYS A 24 0.42 -3.08 14.62
N GLY A 25 0.15 -2.15 15.53
CA GLY A 25 0.86 -0.88 15.60
C GLY A 25 0.49 0.12 14.50
N THR A 26 -0.65 -0.05 13.83
CA THR A 26 -1.10 0.89 12.78
C THR A 26 -1.37 2.30 13.30
N GLU A 27 -1.67 2.40 14.59
CA GLU A 27 -1.84 3.62 15.36
C GLU A 27 -0.56 4.44 15.51
N ASN A 28 0.62 3.82 15.33
CA ASN A 28 1.91 4.52 15.36
C ASN A 28 2.19 5.29 14.06
N VAL A 29 1.40 5.07 13.00
CA VAL A 29 1.59 5.76 11.72
C VAL A 29 1.04 7.18 11.84
N PRO A 30 1.86 8.22 11.58
CA PRO A 30 1.41 9.61 11.69
C PRO A 30 0.18 9.89 10.83
N THR A 31 -0.85 10.47 11.43
CA THR A 31 -2.12 10.83 10.75
C THR A 31 -2.00 12.11 9.91
N SER A 32 -1.03 12.95 10.23
CA SER A 32 -0.70 14.19 9.51
C SER A 32 0.82 14.36 9.38
N GLY A 33 1.25 15.27 8.50
CA GLY A 33 2.67 15.53 8.26
C GLY A 33 3.37 14.48 7.39
N SER A 34 4.63 14.75 7.08
CA SER A 34 5.49 13.85 6.29
C SER A 34 5.99 12.69 7.14
N ALA A 35 6.15 11.53 6.50
CA ALA A 35 6.72 10.35 7.12
C ALA A 35 7.40 9.49 6.03
N ILE A 36 8.50 8.83 6.39
CA ILE A 36 9.12 7.79 5.56
C ILE A 36 8.80 6.46 6.23
N LEU A 37 8.14 5.56 5.49
CA LEU A 37 7.91 4.19 5.94
C LEU A 37 9.10 3.34 5.51
N ALA A 38 9.98 3.02 6.45
CA ALA A 38 11.07 2.06 6.24
C ALA A 38 10.57 0.65 6.54
N SER A 39 10.26 -0.10 5.48
CA SER A 39 9.79 -1.49 5.57
C SER A 39 10.82 -2.44 4.95
N ASN A 40 10.78 -3.71 5.34
CA ASN A 40 11.45 -4.76 4.56
C ASN A 40 10.74 -4.91 3.20
N HIS A 41 11.41 -5.58 2.25
CA HIS A 41 10.82 -5.83 0.94
C HIS A 41 11.08 -7.27 0.52
N LEU A 42 10.08 -8.12 0.70
CA LEU A 42 10.15 -9.55 0.41
C LEU A 42 9.48 -9.88 -0.93
N SER A 43 8.51 -9.07 -1.35
CA SER A 43 7.77 -9.32 -2.59
C SER A 43 7.21 -8.04 -3.18
N PHE A 44 7.00 -8.04 -4.49
CA PHE A 44 6.27 -6.98 -5.19
C PHE A 44 4.91 -6.67 -4.54
N ILE A 45 4.24 -7.67 -3.96
CA ILE A 45 2.93 -7.50 -3.31
C ILE A 45 2.99 -6.58 -2.07
N ASP A 46 4.17 -6.31 -1.52
CA ASP A 46 4.36 -5.35 -0.42
C ASP A 46 3.85 -3.95 -0.82
N SER A 47 4.04 -3.58 -2.09
CA SER A 47 3.56 -2.33 -2.66
C SER A 47 2.03 -2.28 -2.84
N VAL A 48 1.33 -3.39 -2.61
CA VAL A 48 -0.14 -3.47 -2.62
C VAL A 48 -0.68 -3.49 -1.19
N PHE A 49 -0.19 -4.37 -0.32
CA PHE A 49 -0.76 -4.54 1.01
C PHE A 49 -0.46 -3.37 1.95
N LEU A 50 0.76 -2.82 1.93
CA LEU A 50 1.11 -1.71 2.82
C LEU A 50 0.21 -0.48 2.59
N PRO A 51 -0.02 0.01 1.35
CA PRO A 51 -0.99 1.09 1.11
C PRO A 51 -2.43 0.69 1.40
N LEU A 52 -2.77 -0.59 1.27
CA LEU A 52 -4.14 -1.07 1.49
C LEU A 52 -4.55 -0.98 2.96
N VAL A 53 -3.66 -1.38 3.88
CA VAL A 53 -3.95 -1.51 5.32
C VAL A 53 -3.74 -0.22 6.10
N LEU A 54 -2.98 0.74 5.57
CA LEU A 54 -2.75 2.03 6.22
C LEU A 54 -3.84 3.04 5.87
N ARG A 55 -4.21 3.91 6.80
CA ARG A 55 -5.27 4.92 6.56
C ARG A 55 -4.86 6.00 5.57
N ARG A 56 -3.57 6.34 5.49
CA ARG A 56 -3.03 7.37 4.59
C ARG A 56 -2.55 6.77 3.25
N PRO A 57 -2.48 7.57 2.17
CA PRO A 57 -1.79 7.15 0.96
C PRO A 57 -0.32 6.84 1.25
N VAL A 58 0.18 5.77 0.64
CA VAL A 58 1.60 5.40 0.63
C VAL A 58 2.06 5.42 -0.82
N VAL A 59 3.21 6.06 -1.06
CA VAL A 59 3.83 6.15 -2.38
C VAL A 59 5.21 5.52 -2.29
N PHE A 60 5.53 4.66 -3.24
CA PHE A 60 6.84 4.01 -3.35
C PHE A 60 7.66 4.68 -4.43
N LEU A 61 8.98 4.63 -4.27
CA LEU A 61 9.90 4.89 -5.37
C LEU A 61 9.80 3.72 -6.35
N ALA A 62 9.45 4.02 -7.59
CA ALA A 62 9.37 3.05 -8.66
C ALA A 62 10.53 3.27 -9.64
N LYS A 63 11.12 2.18 -10.11
CA LYS A 63 12.09 2.20 -11.21
C LYS A 63 11.42 2.73 -12.48
N SER A 64 12.15 3.45 -13.34
CA SER A 64 11.61 4.00 -14.59
C SER A 64 11.09 2.92 -15.53
N GLU A 65 11.67 1.72 -15.48
CA GLU A 65 11.30 0.57 -16.29
C GLU A 65 9.88 0.08 -16.01
N TYR A 66 9.29 0.39 -14.84
CA TYR A 66 7.87 0.12 -14.60
C TYR A 66 6.93 0.88 -15.54
N PHE A 67 7.40 1.97 -16.15
CA PHE A 67 6.60 2.82 -17.03
C PHE A 67 6.96 2.66 -18.51
N THR A 68 8.20 2.25 -18.80
CA THR A 68 8.72 2.17 -20.17
C THR A 68 9.04 0.75 -20.62
N GLY A 69 9.17 -0.19 -19.69
CA GLY A 69 9.46 -1.60 -19.95
C GLY A 69 8.23 -2.40 -20.34
N ARG A 70 8.44 -3.68 -20.65
CA ARG A 70 7.36 -4.66 -20.90
C ARG A 70 7.12 -5.61 -19.72
N GLY A 71 7.80 -5.37 -18.60
CA GLY A 71 7.85 -6.24 -17.43
C GLY A 71 9.17 -6.06 -16.70
#